data_AF-A0A9D7HHJ4-F1
#
_entry.id   AF-A0A9D7HHJ4-F1
#
_cell.length_a   1.000
_cell.length_b   1.000
_cell.length_c   1.000
_cell.angle_alpha   90.00
_cell.angle_beta   90.00
_cell.angle_gamma   90.00
#
_symmetry.space_group_name_H-M   'P 1'
#
loop_
_entity.id
_entity.type
_entity.pdbx_description
1 polymer ?
#
loop_
_entity_poly.entity_id
_entity_poly.type
_entity_poly.pdbx_seq_one_letter_code
_entity_poly.pdbx_strand_id
1 'polypeptide(L)' 'MKSPSKRMPVCACGGQKFRTAGAGKSRSGKRTYAVVCLTCGNELDVSKTAYALCNYLATRAPSEAFLNLYQLER' A
#
# COMPACT_ATOMS: atom_id res chain seq x y z
N MET A 1 -13.92 -19.66 -1.36
CA MET A 1 -13.80 -18.22 -1.65
C MET A 1 -12.35 -17.79 -1.41
N LYS A 2 -11.61 -17.40 -2.45
CA LYS A 2 -10.23 -16.91 -2.28
C LYS A 2 -10.28 -15.59 -1.52
N SER A 3 -9.82 -15.56 -0.27
CA SER A 3 -9.60 -14.31 0.47
C SER A 3 -8.82 -13.36 -0.44
N PRO A 4 -9.34 -12.16 -0.77
CA PRO A 4 -8.58 -11.19 -1.55
C PRO A 4 -7.31 -10.95 -0.76
N SER A 5 -6.20 -11.37 -1.36
CA SER A 5 -4.97 -11.53 -0.63
C SER A 5 -4.62 -10.19 0.00
N LYS A 6 -4.45 -10.18 1.33
CA LYS A 6 -3.92 -9.06 2.12
C LYS A 6 -2.44 -8.86 1.76
N ARG A 7 -2.15 -8.66 0.48
CA ARG A 7 -0.80 -8.51 -0.06
C ARG A 7 -0.48 -7.03 -0.18
N MET A 8 0.78 -6.72 0.08
CA MET A 8 1.37 -5.42 -0.23
C MET A 8 1.10 -5.07 -1.70
N PRO A 9 0.80 -3.81 -2.04
CA PRO A 9 0.81 -3.40 -3.43
C PRO A 9 2.20 -3.68 -4.04
N VAL A 10 2.26 -4.02 -5.32
CA VAL A 10 3.52 -4.23 -6.05
C VAL A 10 3.53 -3.24 -7.20
N CYS A 11 4.60 -2.45 -7.29
CA CYS A 11 4.78 -1.54 -8.41
C CYS A 11 5.14 -2.32 -9.67
N ALA A 12 4.82 -1.80 -10.85
CA ALA A 12 5.22 -2.41 -12.13
C ALA A 12 6.74 -2.58 -12.25
N CYS A 13 7.54 -1.76 -11.55
CA CYS A 13 9.00 -1.91 -11.47
C CYS A 13 9.47 -3.04 -10.53
N GLY A 14 8.56 -3.75 -9.86
CA GLY A 14 8.86 -4.75 -8.83
C GLY A 14 9.05 -4.18 -7.42
N GLY A 15 9.07 -2.84 -7.26
CA GLY A 15 9.24 -2.19 -5.96
C GLY A 15 8.07 -2.43 -5.00
N GLN A 16 8.39 -2.73 -3.74
CA GLN A 16 7.43 -2.95 -2.65
C GLN A 16 7.46 -1.88 -1.55
N LYS A 17 8.34 -0.88 -1.69
CA LYS A 17 8.46 0.25 -0.76
C LYS A 17 7.64 1.42 -1.29
N PHE A 18 6.70 1.91 -0.48
CA PHE A 18 5.79 2.99 -0.88
C PHE A 18 5.67 4.06 0.21
N ARG A 19 5.41 5.28 -0.23
CA ARG A 19 4.96 6.40 0.60
C ARG A 19 3.52 6.74 0.24
N THR A 20 2.68 7.07 1.21
CA THR A 20 1.35 7.59 0.93
C THR A 20 1.43 8.99 0.31
N ALA A 21 0.78 9.19 -0.84
CA ALA A 21 0.73 10.50 -1.52
C ALA A 21 -0.55 11.28 -1.20
N GLY A 22 -1.68 10.58 -1.04
CA GLY A 22 -2.92 11.23 -0.59
C GLY A 22 -4.15 10.34 -0.66
N ALA A 23 -5.24 10.83 -0.08
CA ALA A 23 -6.58 10.27 -0.23
C ALA A 23 -7.50 11.36 -0.81
N GLY A 24 -8.01 11.12 -2.02
CA GLY A 24 -8.81 12.08 -2.78
C GLY A 24 -10.21 11.58 -3.11
N LYS A 25 -10.92 12.35 -3.94
CA LYS A 25 -12.15 11.92 -4.61
C LYS A 25 -11.94 12.03 -6.11
N SER A 26 -12.28 10.98 -6.86
CA SER A 26 -12.37 11.05 -8.32
C SER A 26 -13.49 11.99 -8.75
N ARG A 27 -13.50 12.40 -10.03
CA ARG A 27 -14.62 13.16 -10.64
C ARG A 27 -15.98 12.46 -10.51
N SER A 28 -15.98 11.14 -10.33
CA SER A 28 -17.17 10.32 -10.08
C SER A 28 -17.55 10.19 -8.60
N GLY A 29 -16.88 10.94 -7.70
CA GLY A 29 -17.14 10.93 -6.25
C GLY A 29 -16.59 9.71 -5.51
N LYS A 30 -15.91 8.79 -6.21
CA LYS A 30 -15.29 7.61 -5.58
C LYS A 30 -14.02 8.04 -4.85
N ARG A 31 -13.82 7.52 -3.64
CA ARG A 31 -12.62 7.81 -2.85
C ARG A 31 -11.42 7.11 -3.50
N THR A 32 -10.43 7.89 -3.91
CA THR A 32 -9.17 7.39 -4.48
C THR A 32 -8.08 7.46 -3.43
N TYR A 33 -7.15 6.52 -3.46
CA TYR A 33 -6.03 6.45 -2.53
C TYR A 33 -4.77 6.23 -3.32
N ALA A 34 -3.83 7.17 -3.22
CA ALA A 34 -2.60 7.15 -3.99
C ALA A 34 -1.40 6.86 -3.09
N VAL A 35 -0.51 6.00 -3.59
CA VAL A 35 0.81 5.74 -3.00
C VAL A 35 1.88 5.92 -4.07
N VAL A 36 3.05 6.41 -3.67
CA VAL A 36 4.21 6.59 -4.55
C VAL A 36 5.23 5.51 -4.25
N CYS A 37 5.63 4.78 -5.29
CA CYS A 37 6.70 3.81 -5.20
C CYS A 37 8.03 4.52 -4.96
N LEU A 38 8.74 4.17 -3.89
CA LEU A 38 10.03 4.78 -3.56
C LEU A 38 11.18 4.30 -4.46
N THR A 39 10.98 3.21 -5.20
CA THR A 39 11.99 2.66 -6.12
C THR A 39 12.03 3.41 -7.45
N CYS A 40 10.87 3.77 -8.03
CA CYS A 40 10.79 4.40 -9.35
C CYS A 40 10.05 5.74 -9.38
N GLY A 41 9.48 6.19 -8.26
CA GLY A 41 8.71 7.43 -8.18
C GLY A 41 7.30 7.38 -8.75
N ASN A 42 6.88 6.27 -9.36
CA ASN A 42 5.54 6.15 -9.93
C ASN A 42 4.46 6.20 -8.85
N GLU A 43 3.37 6.90 -9.15
CA GLU A 43 2.16 6.94 -8.35
C GLU A 43 1.22 5.79 -8.75
N LEU A 44 0.62 5.13 -7.76
CA LEU A 44 -0.31 4.04 -7.92
C LEU A 44 -1.59 4.34 -7.16
N ASP A 45 -2.72 4.19 -7.85
CA ASP A 45 -4.02 4.10 -7.21
C ASP A 45 -4.18 2.73 -6.55
N VAL A 46 -4.45 2.72 -5.24
CA VAL A 46 -4.59 1.52 -4.42
C VAL A 46 -5.92 1.50 -3.67
N SER A 47 -6.25 0.34 -3.11
CA SER A 47 -7.42 0.24 -2.23
C SER A 47 -7.18 0.96 -0.90
N LYS A 48 -8.26 1.31 -0.19
CA LYS A 48 -8.20 1.88 1.17
C LYS A 48 -7.36 1.01 2.12
N THR A 49 -7.48 -0.31 2.01
CA THR A 49 -6.75 -1.26 2.86
C THR A 49 -5.25 -1.24 2.58
N ALA A 50 -4.86 -1.23 1.29
CA ALA A 50 -3.45 -1.13 0.91
C ALA A 50 -2.85 0.21 1.33
N TYR A 51 -3.58 1.31 1.16
CA TYR A 51 -3.17 2.64 1.65
C TYR A 51 -2.95 2.65 3.17
N ALA A 52 -3.88 2.07 3.94
CA ALA A 52 -3.75 1.98 5.39
C ALA A 52 -2.54 1.15 5.81
N LEU A 53 -2.26 0.04 5.11
CA LEU A 53 -1.07 -0.78 5.34
C LEU A 53 0.21 0.00 5.07
N CYS A 54 0.33 0.67 3.92
CA CYS A 54 1.50 1.50 3.59
C CYS A 54 1.69 2.64 4.62
N ASN A 55 0.63 3.31 5.04
CA ASN A 55 0.69 4.35 6.06
C ASN A 55 1.17 3.80 7.42
N TYR A 56 0.66 2.63 7.81
CA TYR A 56 1.05 1.98 9.06
C TYR A 56 2.53 1.63 9.05
N LEU A 57 3.03 1.02 7.97
CA LEU A 57 4.44 0.65 7.81
C LEU A 57 5.36 1.87 7.76
N ALA A 58 4.89 3.01 7.25
CA ALA A 58 5.67 4.24 7.20
C ALA A 58 5.76 4.99 8.55
N THR A 59 4.78 4.79 9.44
CA THR A 59 4.65 5.58 10.69
C THR A 59 4.91 4.77 11.95
N ARG A 60 4.93 3.44 11.86
CA ARG A 60 5.09 2.54 13.00
C ARG A 60 6.08 1.43 12.68
N ALA A 61 6.76 0.93 13.71
CA ALA A 61 7.51 -0.32 13.63
C ALA A 61 6.54 -1.49 13.82
N PRO A 62 6.20 -2.27 12.76
CA PRO A 62 5.33 -3.42 12.88
C PRO A 62 5.97 -4.54 13.70
N SER A 63 5.15 -5.36 14.38
CA SER A 63 5.62 -6.58 15.04
C SER A 63 5.92 -7.69 14.02
N GLU A 64 6.72 -8.69 14.41
CA GLU A 64 7.03 -9.83 13.54
C GLU A 64 5.79 -10.62 13.12
N ALA A 65 4.82 -10.79 14.03
CA ALA A 65 3.54 -11.42 13.71
C ALA A 65 2.78 -10.66 12.63
N PHE A 66 2.85 -9.32 12.63
CA PHE A 66 2.24 -8.50 11.59
C PHE A 66 2.95 -8.68 10.26
N LEU A 67 4.29 -8.62 10.25
CA LEU A 67 5.09 -8.83 9.04
C LEU A 67 4.81 -10.21 8.42
N ASN A 68 4.74 -11.28 9.23
CA ASN A 68 4.41 -12.63 8.79
C ASN A 68 3.01 -12.73 8.18
N LEU A 69 2.02 -12.04 8.76
CA LEU A 69 0.64 -12.04 8.25
C LEU A 69 0.52 -11.40 6.85
N TYR A 70 1.38 -10.42 6.55
CA TYR A 70 1.43 -9.73 5.27
C TYR A 70 2.56 -10.23 4.34
N GLN A 71 3.33 -11.24 4.76
CA GLN A 71 4.48 -11.77 4.03
C GLN A 71 5.50 -10.68 3.67
N LEU A 72 5.78 -9.80 4.62
CA LEU A 72 6.72 -8.68 4.45
C LEU A 72 8.06 -9.04 5.06
N GLU A 73 9.13 -8.77 4.32
CA GLU A 73 10.50 -8.80 4.84
C GLU A 73 10.79 -7.53 5.66
N ARG A 74 11.71 -7.63 6.61
CA ARG A 74 12.06 -6.56 7.54
C ARG A 74 13.14 -5.63 6.97
#